data_AF-R1DPM4-F1
#
_entry.id   AF-R1DPM4-F1
#
_cell.length_a   1.000
_cell.length_b   1.000
_cell.length_c   1.000
_cell.angle_alpha   90.00
_cell.angle_beta   90.00
_cell.angle_gamma   90.00
#
_symmetry.space_group_name_H-M   'P 1'
#
loop_
_entity.id
_entity.type
_entity.pdbx_description
1 polymer ?
#
loop_
_entity_poly.entity_id
_entity_poly.type
_entity_poly.pdbx_seq_one_letter_code
_entity_poly.pdbx_strand_id
1 'polypeptide(L)'
;MQAQLDAVYAKTRALDDEFGPARRAAITRCEADLAAAREALGAVELEVNALPRSERAAGLEELKAHKAKIAALAADLKRAVVSLPRDELLGRDDPEEAATLRGEREEAHARLLATHDRTRAGTRKLRDAARTVAETEEIGAAIMGDLAAQRQTLMHSSGVLRATAERLDRSRKLVAAIGRRAWQSRMIMRVMIAMLAVLVLLLLYFMMAT
;
A
#
# COMPACT_ATOMS: atom_id res chain seq x y z
N MET A 1 18.44 11.82 -30.23
CA MET A 1 19.65 11.82 -29.37
C MET A 1 20.91 12.30 -30.11
N GLN A 2 21.21 11.82 -31.33
CA GLN A 2 22.30 12.35 -32.18
C GLN A 2 22.18 13.85 -32.47
N ALA A 3 20.97 14.35 -32.77
CA ALA A 3 20.73 15.77 -33.02
C ALA A 3 21.05 16.69 -31.82
N GLN A 4 20.98 16.18 -30.58
CA GLN A 4 21.33 16.95 -29.38
C GLN A 4 22.84 16.92 -29.10
N LEU A 5 23.52 15.82 -29.44
CA LEU A 5 24.98 15.72 -29.36
C LEU A 5 25.65 16.64 -30.39
N ASP A 6 25.14 16.70 -31.62
CA ASP A 6 25.68 17.59 -32.66
C ASP A 6 25.46 19.07 -32.31
N ALA A 7 24.34 19.40 -31.67
CA ALA A 7 24.06 20.75 -31.18
C ALA A 7 24.98 21.18 -30.03
N VAL A 8 25.41 20.24 -29.18
CA VAL A 8 26.38 20.50 -28.10
C VAL A 8 27.80 20.68 -28.68
N TYR A 9 28.21 19.86 -29.65
CA TYR A 9 29.51 20.00 -30.33
C TYR A 9 29.65 21.30 -31.13
N ALA A 10 28.57 21.76 -31.79
CA ALA A 10 28.58 23.04 -32.49
C ALA A 10 28.69 24.23 -31.52
N LYS A 11 28.10 24.12 -30.33
CA LYS A 11 28.12 25.19 -29.31
C LYS A 11 29.41 25.21 -28.49
N THR A 12 30.05 24.08 -28.24
CA THR A 12 31.38 24.04 -27.59
C THR A 12 32.46 24.63 -28.47
N ARG A 13 32.35 24.50 -29.80
CA ARG A 13 33.26 25.14 -30.77
C ARG A 13 33.06 26.66 -30.86
N ALA A 14 31.84 27.15 -30.65
CA ALA A 14 31.55 28.58 -30.56
C ALA A 14 32.00 29.21 -29.24
N LEU A 15 32.36 28.40 -28.23
CA LEU A 15 32.79 28.87 -26.91
C LEU A 15 34.24 29.37 -26.84
N ASP A 16 35.04 29.12 -27.88
CA ASP A 16 36.43 29.59 -27.96
C ASP A 16 36.52 31.07 -28.39
N ASP A 17 35.40 31.67 -28.86
CA ASP A 17 35.35 33.02 -29.41
C ASP A 17 34.71 34.10 -28.49
N GLU A 18 34.15 33.73 -27.32
CA GLU A 18 33.48 34.70 -26.41
C GLU A 18 34.20 34.90 -25.06
N PHE A 19 34.68 36.12 -24.81
CA PHE A 19 35.32 36.56 -23.57
C PHE A 19 34.33 37.25 -22.59
N GLY A 20 34.45 36.99 -21.28
CA GLY A 20 33.76 37.72 -20.19
C GLY A 20 32.66 36.93 -19.44
N PRO A 21 31.68 37.61 -18.78
CA PRO A 21 30.62 36.98 -17.96
C PRO A 21 29.73 36.01 -18.75
N ALA A 22 29.66 36.15 -20.07
CA ALA A 22 29.04 35.20 -20.99
C ALA A 22 29.70 33.81 -20.93
N ARG A 23 31.03 33.74 -20.75
CA ARG A 23 31.77 32.47 -20.61
C ARG A 23 31.43 31.76 -19.29
N ARG A 24 31.18 32.50 -18.20
CA ARG A 24 30.75 31.94 -16.91
C ARG A 24 29.32 31.41 -16.96
N ALA A 25 28.40 32.17 -17.56
CA ALA A 25 27.03 31.71 -17.79
C ALA A 25 26.99 30.50 -18.75
N ALA A 26 27.89 30.44 -19.73
CA ALA A 26 28.03 29.29 -20.61
C ALA A 26 28.58 28.05 -19.89
N ILE A 27 29.54 28.22 -18.96
CA ILE A 27 30.06 27.12 -18.15
C ILE A 27 28.98 26.56 -17.23
N THR A 28 28.25 27.40 -16.49
CA THR A 28 27.18 26.92 -15.60
C THR A 28 26.06 26.23 -16.38
N ARG A 29 25.76 26.71 -17.59
CA ARG A 29 24.84 26.04 -18.52
C ARG A 29 25.37 24.68 -19.00
N CYS A 30 26.66 24.60 -19.34
CA CYS A 30 27.29 23.33 -19.69
C CYS A 30 27.35 22.34 -18.51
N GLU A 31 27.52 22.82 -17.28
CA GLU A 31 27.44 21.99 -16.07
C GLU A 31 26.02 21.44 -15.84
N ALA A 32 24.99 22.28 -16.03
CA ALA A 32 23.60 21.86 -15.96
C ALA A 32 23.25 20.84 -17.06
N ASP A 33 23.69 21.07 -18.30
CA ASP A 33 23.47 20.15 -19.42
C ASP A 33 24.21 18.81 -19.21
N LEU A 34 25.41 18.82 -18.60
CA LEU A 34 26.12 17.60 -18.20
C LEU A 34 25.42 16.85 -17.06
N ALA A 35 24.82 17.56 -16.10
CA ALA A 35 24.05 16.95 -15.03
C ALA A 35 22.79 16.25 -15.59
N ALA A 36 22.05 16.92 -16.47
CA ALA A 36 20.90 16.34 -17.16
C ALA A 36 21.29 15.11 -18.03
N ALA A 37 22.43 15.18 -18.73
CA ALA A 37 22.93 14.05 -19.52
C ALA A 37 23.31 12.84 -18.65
N ARG A 38 23.82 13.05 -17.43
CA ARG A 38 24.11 11.98 -16.46
C ARG A 38 22.85 11.35 -15.89
N GLU A 39 21.82 12.15 -15.61
CA GLU A 39 20.51 11.64 -15.16
C GLU A 39 19.85 10.78 -16.24
N ALA A 40 19.85 11.26 -17.50
CA ALA A 40 19.35 10.50 -18.64
C ALA A 40 20.12 9.19 -18.85
N LEU A 41 21.45 9.20 -18.66
CA LEU A 41 22.25 7.97 -18.69
C LEU A 41 21.81 6.99 -17.58
N GLY A 42 21.55 7.48 -16.36
CA GLY A 42 21.04 6.64 -15.27
C GLY A 42 19.69 5.99 -15.59
N ALA A 43 18.79 6.70 -16.28
CA ALA A 43 17.53 6.14 -16.76
C ALA A 43 17.74 5.03 -17.81
N VAL A 44 18.63 5.25 -18.77
CA VAL A 44 18.98 4.25 -19.80
C VAL A 44 19.68 3.03 -19.17
N GLU A 45 20.49 3.20 -18.13
CA GLU A 45 21.08 2.08 -17.38
C GLU A 45 20.01 1.20 -16.72
N LEU A 46 18.97 1.82 -16.16
CA LEU A 46 17.85 1.10 -15.57
C LEU A 46 17.06 0.32 -16.63
N GLU A 47 16.80 0.95 -17.77
CA GLU A 47 16.08 0.35 -18.89
C GLU A 47 16.86 -0.81 -19.52
N VAL A 48 18.15 -0.63 -19.83
CA VAL A 48 19.03 -1.68 -20.36
C VAL A 48 19.13 -2.88 -19.43
N ASN A 49 19.11 -2.66 -18.10
CA ASN A 49 19.10 -3.77 -17.13
C ASN A 49 17.75 -4.51 -17.08
N ALA A 50 16.64 -3.85 -17.46
CA ALA A 50 15.31 -4.45 -17.53
C ALA A 50 15.07 -5.26 -18.83
N LEU A 51 15.86 -5.04 -19.90
CA LEU A 51 15.74 -5.78 -21.16
C LEU A 51 16.12 -7.28 -21.04
N PRO A 52 15.69 -8.16 -21.98
CA PRO A 52 16.10 -9.58 -22.03
C PRO A 52 17.59 -9.78 -22.40
N ARG A 53 18.17 -10.93 -22.04
CA ARG A 53 19.63 -11.23 -22.16
C ARG A 53 20.19 -11.09 -23.59
N SER A 54 19.37 -11.26 -24.63
CA SER A 54 19.75 -11.16 -26.04
C SER A 54 20.08 -9.73 -26.49
N GLU A 55 19.36 -8.73 -25.96
CA GLU A 55 19.50 -7.31 -26.35
C GLU A 55 20.37 -6.52 -25.35
N ARG A 56 20.55 -7.05 -24.14
CA ARG A 56 21.41 -6.48 -23.10
C ARG A 56 22.87 -6.27 -23.52
N ALA A 57 23.41 -7.16 -24.37
CA ALA A 57 24.80 -7.07 -24.80
C ALA A 57 25.05 -5.84 -25.69
N ALA A 58 24.16 -5.57 -26.64
CA ALA A 58 24.22 -4.38 -27.50
C ALA A 58 23.96 -3.09 -26.69
N GLY A 59 22.95 -3.10 -25.81
CA GLY A 59 22.64 -1.95 -24.95
C GLY A 59 23.77 -1.57 -23.98
N LEU A 60 24.51 -2.55 -23.45
CA LEU A 60 25.68 -2.30 -22.58
C LEU A 60 26.88 -1.74 -23.34
N GLU A 61 27.05 -2.08 -24.62
CA GLU A 61 28.12 -1.55 -25.47
C GLU A 61 27.84 -0.08 -25.81
N GLU A 62 26.61 0.25 -26.21
CA GLU A 62 26.16 1.63 -26.43
C GLU A 62 26.27 2.47 -25.14
N LEU A 63 25.90 1.90 -23.99
CA LEU A 63 26.03 2.56 -22.69
C LEU A 63 27.49 2.92 -22.36
N LYS A 64 28.43 2.01 -22.64
CA LYS A 64 29.87 2.27 -22.43
C LYS A 64 30.37 3.39 -23.34
N ALA A 65 29.93 3.41 -24.60
CA ALA A 65 30.28 4.48 -25.53
C ALA A 65 29.73 5.85 -25.07
N HIS A 66 28.49 5.90 -24.57
CA HIS A 66 27.89 7.12 -24.02
C HIS A 66 28.56 7.58 -22.71
N LYS A 67 28.92 6.64 -21.83
CA LYS A 67 29.72 6.93 -20.61
C LYS A 67 31.07 7.56 -20.96
N ALA A 68 31.78 7.01 -21.94
CA ALA A 68 33.07 7.53 -22.36
C ALA A 68 32.98 8.96 -22.93
N LYS A 69 31.93 9.25 -23.73
CA LYS A 69 31.69 10.59 -24.29
C LYS A 69 31.37 11.63 -23.21
N ILE A 70 30.52 11.30 -22.23
CA ILE A 70 30.20 12.20 -21.11
C ILE A 70 31.43 12.44 -20.23
N ALA A 71 32.28 11.42 -20.03
CA ALA A 71 33.53 11.56 -19.27
C ALA A 71 34.54 12.48 -20.00
N ALA A 72 34.66 12.38 -21.32
CA ALA A 72 35.50 13.28 -22.12
C ALA A 72 35.01 14.74 -22.04
N LEU A 73 33.71 14.98 -22.25
CA LEU A 73 33.12 16.32 -22.14
C LEU A 73 33.26 16.91 -20.73
N ALA A 74 33.15 16.10 -19.69
CA ALA A 74 33.39 16.54 -18.32
C ALA A 74 34.86 16.92 -18.06
N ALA A 75 35.81 16.20 -18.65
CA ALA A 75 37.23 16.53 -18.57
C ALA A 75 37.58 17.82 -19.31
N ASP A 76 36.98 18.05 -20.49
CA ASP A 76 37.18 19.27 -21.27
C ASP A 76 36.55 20.49 -20.59
N LEU A 77 35.36 20.35 -20.00
CA LEU A 77 34.76 21.40 -19.18
C LEU A 77 35.63 21.74 -17.97
N LYS A 78 36.14 20.72 -17.26
CA LYS A 78 37.05 20.95 -16.12
C LYS A 78 38.32 21.68 -16.53
N ARG A 79 38.88 21.40 -17.71
CA ARG A 79 40.01 22.15 -18.27
C ARG A 79 39.64 23.60 -18.59
N ALA A 80 38.47 23.84 -19.20
CA ALA A 80 37.97 25.18 -19.52
C ALA A 80 37.66 26.04 -18.27
N VAL A 81 37.26 25.39 -17.17
CA VAL A 81 37.06 26.01 -15.85
C VAL A 81 38.40 26.37 -15.20
N VAL A 82 39.38 25.46 -15.23
CA VAL A 82 40.72 25.70 -14.68
C VAL A 82 41.49 26.76 -15.48
N SER A 83 41.17 26.93 -16.77
CA SER A 83 41.77 27.97 -17.62
C SER A 83 41.22 29.38 -17.36
N LEU A 84 40.26 29.57 -16.43
CA LEU A 84 39.83 30.92 -16.05
C LEU A 84 40.92 31.59 -15.19
N PRO A 85 41.30 32.84 -15.52
CA PRO A 85 42.17 33.61 -14.64
C PRO A 85 41.49 33.78 -13.27
N ARG A 86 42.21 33.39 -12.21
CA ARG A 86 41.80 33.43 -10.80
C ARG A 86 41.32 34.82 -10.33
N ASP A 87 41.73 35.87 -11.03
CA ASP A 87 41.35 37.27 -10.82
C ASP A 87 39.87 37.56 -11.16
N GLU A 88 39.21 36.73 -11.96
CA GLU A 88 37.77 36.82 -12.16
C GLU A 88 36.98 35.98 -11.14
N LEU A 89 37.62 34.98 -10.52
CA LEU A 89 36.99 34.04 -9.59
C LEU A 89 36.84 34.62 -8.16
N LEU A 90 37.67 35.59 -7.82
CA LEU A 90 37.54 36.42 -6.64
C LEU A 90 37.03 37.77 -7.13
N GLY A 91 35.70 37.93 -7.09
CA GLY A 91 35.05 39.20 -7.40
C GLY A 91 35.83 40.36 -6.79
N ARG A 92 36.09 41.35 -7.64
CA ARG A 92 36.68 42.64 -7.32
C ARG A 92 36.15 43.11 -5.96
N ASP A 93 37.05 43.44 -5.04
CA ASP A 93 36.74 43.95 -3.69
C ASP A 93 36.04 45.32 -3.76
N ASP A 94 34.79 45.36 -4.21
CA ASP A 94 33.91 46.51 -4.10
C ASP A 94 33.13 46.39 -2.77
N PRO A 95 33.29 47.34 -1.82
CA PRO A 95 32.73 47.24 -0.47
C PRO A 95 31.19 47.20 -0.43
N GLU A 96 30.51 47.58 -1.52
CA GLU A 96 29.06 47.45 -1.70
C GLU A 96 28.64 45.99 -2.02
N GLU A 97 29.47 45.25 -2.76
CA GLU A 97 29.25 43.85 -3.12
C GLU A 97 29.51 42.92 -1.91
N ALA A 98 30.46 43.29 -1.04
CA ALA A 98 30.68 42.59 0.22
C ALA A 98 29.48 42.67 1.19
N ALA A 99 28.71 43.77 1.16
CA ALA A 99 27.51 43.94 1.98
C ALA A 99 26.32 43.12 1.44
N THR A 100 26.13 43.08 0.12
CA THR A 100 25.09 42.26 -0.53
C THR A 100 25.36 40.76 -0.36
N LEU A 101 26.61 40.30 -0.54
CA LEU A 101 27.03 38.92 -0.28
C LEU A 101 26.81 38.49 1.19
N ARG A 102 26.93 39.43 2.14
CA ARG A 102 26.67 39.16 3.57
C ARG A 102 25.17 38.96 3.82
N GLY A 103 24.32 39.79 3.21
CA GLY A 103 22.87 39.64 3.25
C GLY A 103 22.38 38.35 2.59
N GLU A 104 22.93 37.99 1.43
CA GLU A 104 22.60 36.73 0.74
C GLU A 104 23.00 35.49 1.57
N ARG A 105 24.14 35.55 2.26
CA ARG A 105 24.57 34.49 3.20
C ARG A 105 23.63 34.36 4.39
N GLU A 106 23.18 35.47 4.96
CA GLU A 106 22.22 35.47 6.06
C GLU A 106 20.85 34.92 5.62
N GLU A 107 20.37 35.29 4.43
CA GLU A 107 19.16 34.72 3.85
C GLU A 107 19.28 33.22 3.58
N ALA A 108 20.41 32.77 3.02
CA ALA A 108 20.66 31.35 2.80
C ALA A 108 20.66 30.57 4.12
N HIS A 109 21.27 31.13 5.17
CA HIS A 109 21.29 30.54 6.50
C HIS A 109 19.88 30.49 7.12
N ALA A 110 19.08 31.55 6.97
CA ALA A 110 17.69 31.58 7.42
C ALA A 110 16.82 30.55 6.68
N ARG A 111 17.01 30.37 5.36
CA ARG A 111 16.32 29.34 4.57
C ARG A 111 16.71 27.92 5.00
N LEU A 112 17.99 27.69 5.30
CA LEU A 112 18.48 26.40 5.81
C LEU A 112 17.88 26.07 7.18
N LEU A 113 17.87 27.04 8.11
CA LEU A 113 17.23 26.89 9.41
C LEU A 113 15.73 26.57 9.28
N ALA A 114 15.01 27.31 8.43
CA ALA A 114 13.59 27.06 8.17
C ALA A 114 13.35 25.66 7.56
N THR A 115 14.25 25.19 6.69
CA THR A 115 14.17 23.85 6.08
C THR A 115 14.47 22.76 7.11
N HIS A 116 15.44 23.00 7.98
CA HIS A 116 15.78 22.12 9.08
C HIS A 116 14.62 22.00 10.08
N ASP A 117 13.96 23.11 10.42
CA ASP A 117 12.80 23.11 11.31
C ASP A 117 11.61 22.38 10.70
N ARG A 118 11.34 22.58 9.40
CA ARG A 118 10.31 21.78 8.69
C ARG A 118 10.63 20.30 8.69
N THR A 119 11.89 19.94 8.45
CA THR A 119 12.34 18.54 8.45
C THR A 119 12.18 17.94 9.84
N ARG A 120 12.62 18.66 10.88
CA ARG A 120 12.48 18.22 12.27
C ARG A 120 11.03 18.06 12.69
N ALA A 121 10.15 18.97 12.25
CA ALA A 121 8.70 18.85 12.45
C ALA A 121 8.12 17.64 11.72
N GLY A 122 8.55 17.39 10.48
CA GLY A 122 8.20 16.21 9.70
C GLY A 122 8.60 14.91 10.39
N THR A 123 9.84 14.82 10.88
CA THR A 123 10.36 13.66 11.61
C THR A 123 9.58 13.41 12.91
N ARG A 124 9.22 14.46 13.65
CA ARG A 124 8.36 14.32 14.85
C ARG A 124 6.99 13.74 14.48
N LYS A 125 6.34 14.31 13.46
CA LYS A 125 5.05 13.81 12.96
C LYS A 125 5.12 12.35 12.49
N LEU A 126 6.18 11.96 11.78
CA LEU A 126 6.39 10.58 11.36
C LEU A 126 6.57 9.63 12.54
N ARG A 127 7.32 10.05 13.56
CA ARG A 127 7.50 9.26 14.79
C ARG A 127 6.17 9.09 15.54
N ASP A 128 5.37 10.15 15.64
CA ASP A 128 4.06 10.10 16.28
C ASP A 128 3.10 9.21 15.47
N ALA A 129 3.10 9.34 14.14
CA ALA A 129 2.31 8.49 13.25
C ALA A 129 2.70 7.00 13.37
N ALA A 130 4.00 6.69 13.40
CA ALA A 130 4.48 5.32 13.60
C ALA A 130 4.03 4.74 14.94
N ARG A 131 4.02 5.55 16.00
CA ARG A 131 3.48 5.15 17.30
C ARG A 131 1.98 4.87 17.24
N THR A 132 1.20 5.75 16.63
CA THR A 132 -0.25 5.54 16.47
C THR A 132 -0.57 4.31 15.62
N VAL A 133 0.23 4.03 14.58
CA VAL A 133 0.10 2.81 13.78
C VAL A 133 0.38 1.58 14.64
N ALA A 134 1.43 1.57 15.45
CA ALA A 134 1.72 0.46 16.37
C ALA A 134 0.58 0.24 17.39
N GLU A 135 0.03 1.31 17.96
CA GLU A 135 -1.15 1.24 18.85
C GLU A 135 -2.38 0.70 18.09
N THR A 136 -2.54 1.04 16.81
CA THR A 136 -3.64 0.54 15.96
C THR A 136 -3.44 -0.93 15.57
N GLU A 137 -2.22 -1.38 15.33
CA GLU A 137 -1.89 -2.79 15.08
C GLU A 137 -2.21 -3.66 16.29
N GLU A 138 -1.92 -3.18 17.51
CA GLU A 138 -2.27 -3.86 18.75
C GLU A 138 -3.79 -4.03 18.90
N ILE A 139 -4.55 -2.95 18.67
CA ILE A 139 -6.02 -2.99 18.68
C ILE A 139 -6.54 -3.94 17.57
N GLY A 140 -5.95 -3.87 16.38
CA GLY A 140 -6.30 -4.75 15.26
C GLY A 140 -6.08 -6.23 15.59
N ALA A 141 -4.96 -6.56 16.24
CA ALA A 141 -4.66 -7.92 16.70
C ALA A 141 -5.67 -8.40 17.75
N ALA A 142 -6.06 -7.54 18.70
CA ALA A 142 -7.10 -7.85 19.69
C ALA A 142 -8.46 -8.13 19.02
N ILE A 143 -8.88 -7.28 18.07
CA ILE A 143 -10.13 -7.46 17.31
C ILE A 143 -10.12 -8.79 16.53
N MET A 144 -8.99 -9.16 15.92
CA MET A 144 -8.87 -10.45 15.23
C MET A 144 -8.99 -11.63 16.19
N GLY A 145 -8.43 -11.51 17.40
CA GLY A 145 -8.62 -12.47 18.48
C GLY A 145 -10.09 -12.63 18.88
N ASP A 146 -10.79 -11.51 19.07
CA ASP A 146 -12.21 -11.49 19.41
C ASP A 146 -13.09 -12.07 18.30
N LEU A 147 -12.82 -11.73 17.04
CA LEU A 147 -13.53 -12.30 15.88
C LEU A 147 -13.34 -13.82 15.80
N ALA A 148 -12.13 -14.32 16.07
CA ALA A 148 -11.87 -15.75 16.12
C ALA A 148 -12.66 -16.43 17.25
N ALA A 149 -12.70 -15.82 18.44
CA ALA A 149 -13.49 -16.33 19.57
C ALA A 149 -15.01 -16.28 19.31
N GLN A 150 -15.50 -15.20 18.67
CA GLN A 150 -16.89 -15.07 18.25
C GLN A 150 -17.25 -16.13 17.21
N ARG A 151 -16.38 -16.39 16.23
CA ARG A 151 -16.57 -17.47 15.25
C ARG A 151 -16.70 -18.81 15.94
N GLN A 152 -15.85 -19.11 16.93
CA GLN A 152 -15.93 -20.36 17.69
C GLN A 152 -17.24 -20.47 18.47
N THR A 153 -17.70 -19.37 19.08
CA THR A 153 -18.99 -19.30 19.79
C THR A 153 -20.17 -19.52 18.84
N LEU A 154 -20.15 -18.93 17.65
CA LEU A 154 -21.17 -19.13 16.62
C LEU A 154 -21.19 -20.58 16.13
N MET A 155 -20.02 -21.17 15.87
CA MET A 155 -19.92 -22.58 15.47
C MET A 155 -20.45 -23.51 16.56
N HIS A 156 -20.10 -23.25 17.82
CA HIS A 156 -20.62 -24.00 18.96
C HIS A 156 -22.14 -23.86 19.09
N SER A 157 -22.66 -22.63 19.03
CA SER A 157 -24.10 -22.35 19.12
C SER A 157 -24.87 -23.02 17.99
N SER A 158 -24.33 -23.01 16.77
CA SER A 158 -24.90 -23.72 15.62
C SER A 158 -24.95 -25.24 15.86
N GLY A 159 -23.89 -25.82 16.41
CA GLY A 159 -23.85 -27.23 16.82
C GLY A 159 -24.89 -27.56 17.90
N VAL A 160 -25.01 -26.71 18.92
CA VAL A 160 -26.01 -26.85 19.99
C VAL A 160 -27.42 -26.73 19.44
N LEU A 161 -27.70 -25.76 18.56
CA LEU A 161 -29.00 -25.60 17.91
C LEU A 161 -29.39 -26.84 17.11
N ARG A 162 -28.45 -27.41 16.34
CA ARG A 162 -28.70 -28.65 15.58
C ARG A 162 -28.97 -29.84 16.48
N ALA A 163 -28.18 -30.02 17.55
CA ALA A 163 -28.41 -31.06 18.55
C ALA A 163 -29.76 -30.87 19.29
N THR A 164 -30.16 -29.63 19.54
CA THR A 164 -31.44 -29.30 20.18
C THR A 164 -32.62 -29.56 19.24
N ALA A 165 -32.49 -29.26 17.94
CA ALA A 165 -33.48 -29.60 16.92
C ALA A 165 -33.71 -31.13 16.83
N GLU A 166 -32.63 -31.93 16.88
CA GLU A 166 -32.75 -33.40 16.93
C GLU A 166 -33.44 -33.89 18.21
N ARG A 167 -33.13 -33.29 19.36
CA ARG A 167 -33.82 -33.60 20.63
C ARG A 167 -35.29 -33.23 20.56
N LEU A 168 -35.64 -32.10 19.95
CA LEU A 168 -37.01 -31.65 19.78
C LEU A 168 -37.82 -32.60 18.87
N ASP A 169 -37.23 -33.09 17.77
CA ASP A 169 -37.87 -34.08 16.90
C ASP A 169 -38.12 -35.40 17.65
N ARG A 170 -37.16 -35.87 18.45
CA ARG A 170 -37.36 -37.06 19.32
C ARG A 170 -38.48 -36.82 20.34
N SER A 171 -38.48 -35.68 21.03
CA SER A 171 -39.55 -35.33 21.97
C SER A 171 -40.92 -35.27 21.30
N ARG A 172 -41.02 -34.68 20.10
CA ARG A 172 -42.25 -34.65 19.31
C ARG A 172 -42.75 -36.05 18.96
N LYS A 173 -41.85 -36.95 18.54
CA LYS A 173 -42.16 -38.36 18.26
C LYS A 173 -42.65 -39.09 19.51
N LEU A 174 -42.01 -38.87 20.66
CA LEU A 174 -42.43 -39.46 21.94
C LEU A 174 -43.82 -38.96 22.37
N VAL A 175 -44.07 -37.65 22.31
CA VAL A 175 -45.37 -37.06 22.63
C VAL A 175 -46.45 -37.60 21.69
N ALA A 176 -46.18 -37.70 20.39
CA ALA A 176 -47.11 -38.30 19.44
C ALA A 176 -47.42 -39.78 19.76
N ALA A 177 -46.42 -40.55 20.22
CA ALA A 177 -46.62 -41.93 20.66
C ALA A 177 -47.45 -42.04 21.95
N ILE A 178 -47.27 -41.10 22.90
CA ILE A 178 -48.13 -41.01 24.10
C ILE A 178 -49.57 -40.68 23.68
N GLY A 179 -49.76 -39.70 22.79
CA GLY A 179 -51.08 -39.32 22.27
C GLY A 179 -51.83 -40.47 21.60
N ARG A 180 -51.14 -41.24 20.74
CA ARG A 180 -51.74 -42.43 20.10
C ARG A 180 -52.18 -43.48 21.12
N ARG A 181 -51.33 -43.81 22.10
CA ARG A 181 -51.66 -44.78 23.16
C ARG A 181 -52.83 -44.31 24.02
N ALA A 182 -52.89 -43.02 24.35
CA ALA A 182 -54.00 -42.44 25.10
C ALA A 182 -55.32 -42.47 24.31
N TRP A 183 -55.28 -42.27 23.00
CA TRP A 183 -56.47 -42.40 22.16
C TRP A 183 -56.98 -43.84 22.10
N GLN A 184 -56.06 -44.82 21.95
CA GLN A 184 -56.39 -46.24 21.97
C GLN A 184 -57.05 -46.66 23.30
N SER A 185 -56.47 -46.29 24.45
CA SER A 185 -57.03 -46.66 25.75
C SER A 185 -58.42 -46.08 25.97
N ARG A 186 -58.65 -44.83 25.54
CA ARG A 186 -59.98 -44.19 25.58
C ARG A 186 -60.98 -44.87 24.65
N MET A 187 -60.56 -45.32 23.47
CA MET A 187 -61.43 -46.07 22.55
C MET A 187 -61.87 -47.41 23.15
N ILE A 188 -60.92 -48.18 23.70
CA ILE A 188 -61.21 -49.47 24.34
C ILE A 188 -62.23 -49.31 25.47
N MET A 189 -62.07 -48.29 26.32
CA MET A 189 -63.02 -47.99 27.40
C MET A 189 -64.44 -47.71 26.87
N ARG A 190 -64.57 -46.91 25.80
CA ARG A 190 -65.89 -46.59 25.21
C ARG A 190 -66.56 -47.82 24.60
N VAL A 191 -65.80 -48.68 23.92
CA VAL A 191 -66.31 -49.93 23.34
C VAL A 191 -66.81 -50.87 24.44
N MET A 192 -66.08 -51.00 25.54
CA MET A 192 -66.49 -51.84 26.69
C MET A 192 -67.81 -51.36 27.31
N ILE A 193 -67.97 -50.04 27.52
CA ILE A 193 -69.21 -49.46 28.05
C ILE A 193 -70.37 -49.68 27.08
N ALA A 194 -70.16 -49.45 25.78
CA ALA A 194 -71.19 -49.65 24.76
C ALA A 194 -71.63 -51.12 24.70
N MET A 195 -70.69 -52.06 24.75
CA MET A 195 -70.98 -53.51 24.78
C MET A 195 -71.82 -53.90 26.00
N LEU A 196 -71.49 -53.37 27.19
CA LEU A 196 -72.27 -53.62 28.41
C LEU A 196 -73.70 -53.05 28.29
N ALA A 197 -73.85 -51.83 27.76
CA ALA A 197 -75.14 -51.21 27.55
C ALA A 197 -76.02 -52.00 26.57
N VAL A 198 -75.45 -52.49 25.48
CA VAL A 198 -76.15 -53.36 24.50
C VAL A 198 -76.61 -54.66 25.15
N LEU A 199 -75.77 -55.28 25.98
CA LEU A 199 -76.13 -56.51 26.69
C LEU A 199 -77.31 -56.29 27.65
N VAL A 200 -77.28 -55.20 28.43
CA VAL A 200 -78.40 -54.83 29.32
C VAL A 200 -79.67 -54.56 28.51
N LEU A 201 -79.57 -53.85 27.39
CA LEU A 201 -80.71 -53.53 26.54
C LEU A 201 -81.33 -54.78 25.90
N LEU A 202 -80.49 -55.75 25.49
CA LEU A 202 -80.93 -57.07 25.02
C LEU A 202 -81.67 -57.85 26.11
N LEU A 203 -81.15 -57.86 27.35
CA LEU A 203 -81.82 -58.52 28.47
C LEU A 203 -83.18 -57.88 28.76
N LEU A 204 -83.26 -56.55 28.78
CA LEU A 204 -84.52 -55.83 28.97
C LEU A 204 -85.52 -56.10 27.85
N TYR A 205 -85.06 -56.13 26.59
CA TYR A 205 -85.89 -56.47 25.45
C TYR A 205 -86.46 -57.89 25.58
N PHE A 206 -85.61 -58.86 25.92
CA PHE A 206 -86.07 -60.24 26.10
C PHE A 206 -87.05 -60.36 27.26
N MET A 207 -86.77 -59.72 28.40
CA MET A 207 -87.64 -59.71 29.58
C MET A 207 -89.00 -59.05 29.33
N MET A 208 -89.05 -58.00 28.52
CA MET A 208 -90.32 -57.34 28.14
C MET A 208 -91.08 -58.12 27.06
N ALA A 209 -90.39 -58.94 26.27
CA ALA A 209 -90.97 -59.74 25.20
C ALA A 209 -91.48 -61.12 25.67
N THR A 210 -90.89 -61.67 26.75
CA THR A 210 -91.39 -62.87 27.46
C THR A 210 -92.50 -62.52 28.43
#